data_AF-A0A4Q3J463-F1
#
_entry.id   AF-A0A4Q3J463-F1
#
_cell.length_a   1.000
_cell.length_b   1.000
_cell.length_c   1.000
_cell.angle_alpha   90.00
_cell.angle_beta   90.00
_cell.angle_gamma   90.00
#
_symmetry.space_group_name_H-M   'P 1'
#
loop_
_entity.id
_entity.type
_entity.pdbx_description
1 polymer ?
#
loop_
_entity_poly.entity_id
_entity_poly.type
_entity_poly.pdbx_seq_one_letter_code
_entity_poly.pdbx_strand_id
1 'polypeptide(L)'
;FHLLGPKTLLGHAIHLSHRECEVIAETRSVAVFCPTSNLFIGSGLFDYDRLHKHGVRIAAATDVGGGTSYSMLRTMDEGYKVLQLRGQRLTPLRSFYHMTLGNARAMSLDDQIGALKPGNAADIVVLNSRATPQMALRMETVEQLSTELFLLLTCGDDRAVAETYVAGRPLKSALAG
;
A
#
# COMPACT_ATOMS: atom_id res chain seq x y z
N PHE A 1 -13.23 -0.24 27.84
CA PHE A 1 -14.10 -0.68 26.73
C PHE A 1 -14.36 0.53 25.82
N HIS A 2 -14.67 0.35 24.52
CA HIS A 2 -14.69 1.37 23.43
C HIS A 2 -13.34 1.56 22.71
N LEU A 3 -12.83 0.48 22.10
CA LEU A 3 -11.57 0.51 21.35
C LEU A 3 -11.75 0.84 19.85
N LEU A 4 -12.99 0.95 19.36
CA LEU A 4 -13.28 1.25 17.95
C LEU A 4 -13.47 2.75 17.76
N GLY A 5 -12.86 3.30 16.71
CA GLY A 5 -12.91 4.72 16.42
C GLY A 5 -12.00 5.14 15.26
N PRO A 6 -11.94 6.44 14.95
CA PRO A 6 -11.19 6.97 13.81
C PRO A 6 -9.66 6.75 13.83
N LYS A 7 -9.10 6.26 14.93
CA LYS A 7 -7.66 5.94 15.04
C LYS A 7 -7.40 4.46 15.32
N THR A 8 -8.42 3.61 15.15
CA THR A 8 -8.34 2.17 15.35
C THR A 8 -8.04 1.48 14.04
N LEU A 9 -6.92 0.76 13.99
CA LEU A 9 -6.51 -0.05 12.85
C LEU A 9 -6.72 -1.53 13.18
N LEU A 10 -7.52 -2.21 12.37
CA LEU A 10 -7.87 -3.61 12.51
C LEU A 10 -7.13 -4.40 11.43
N GLY A 11 -6.08 -5.11 11.85
CA GLY A 11 -5.27 -5.97 10.98
C GLY A 11 -6.11 -7.02 10.25
N HIS A 12 -5.75 -7.30 9.00
CA HIS A 12 -6.28 -8.36 8.15
C HIS A 12 -7.73 -8.21 7.70
N ALA A 13 -8.70 -8.13 8.61
CA ALA A 13 -10.12 -7.89 8.31
C ALA A 13 -10.72 -8.76 7.16
N ILE A 14 -10.34 -10.04 7.09
CA ILE A 14 -10.72 -10.96 6.00
C ILE A 14 -12.10 -11.59 6.26
N HIS A 15 -12.29 -12.18 7.44
CA HIS A 15 -13.45 -13.01 7.78
C HIS A 15 -14.52 -12.25 8.55
N LEU A 16 -14.86 -11.06 8.06
CA LEU A 16 -15.89 -10.22 8.69
C LEU A 16 -17.29 -10.64 8.23
N SER A 17 -18.20 -10.75 9.19
CA SER A 17 -19.65 -10.76 8.95
C SER A 17 -20.13 -9.40 8.44
N HIS A 18 -21.37 -9.37 7.94
CA HIS A 18 -22.02 -8.12 7.53
C HIS A 18 -22.09 -7.10 8.68
N ARG A 19 -22.51 -7.56 9.86
CA ARG A 19 -22.63 -6.69 11.05
C ARG A 19 -21.28 -6.11 11.46
N GLU A 20 -20.21 -6.89 11.40
CA GLU A 20 -18.87 -6.37 11.72
C GLU A 20 -18.40 -5.33 10.70
N CYS A 21 -18.70 -5.52 9.40
CA CYS A 21 -18.41 -4.50 8.38
C CYS A 21 -19.14 -3.18 8.69
N GLU A 22 -20.43 -3.24 9.06
CA GLU A 22 -21.21 -2.07 9.45
C GLU A 22 -20.61 -1.36 10.66
N VAL A 23 -20.26 -2.11 11.73
CA VAL A 23 -19.66 -1.51 12.94
C VAL A 23 -18.35 -0.81 12.62
N ILE A 24 -17.49 -1.40 11.78
CA ILE A 24 -16.24 -0.78 11.36
C ILE A 24 -16.50 0.53 10.61
N ALA A 25 -17.49 0.54 9.71
CA ALA A 25 -17.89 1.74 8.98
C ALA A 25 -18.48 2.83 9.90
N GLU A 26 -19.45 2.47 10.75
CA GLU A 26 -20.13 3.34 11.72
C GLU A 26 -19.13 4.02 12.67
N THR A 27 -18.20 3.24 13.21
CA THR A 27 -17.16 3.74 14.13
C THR A 27 -16.01 4.46 13.41
N ARG A 28 -16.03 4.42 12.06
CA ARG A 28 -14.93 4.88 11.20
C ARG A 28 -13.60 4.17 11.53
N SER A 29 -13.62 2.94 12.03
CA SER A 29 -12.38 2.16 12.18
C SER A 29 -11.77 1.82 10.81
N VAL A 30 -10.51 1.40 10.79
CA VAL A 30 -9.77 1.10 9.55
C VAL A 30 -9.55 -0.40 9.42
N ALA A 31 -9.92 -0.97 8.29
CA ALA A 31 -9.50 -2.32 7.92
C ALA A 31 -8.12 -2.25 7.24
N VAL A 32 -7.15 -3.03 7.71
CA VAL A 32 -5.79 -3.05 7.15
C VAL A 32 -5.61 -4.28 6.27
N PHE A 33 -5.37 -4.03 4.99
CA PHE A 33 -5.09 -5.05 3.99
C PHE A 33 -3.60 -5.46 4.05
N CYS A 34 -3.34 -6.68 4.52
CA CYS A 34 -2.00 -7.26 4.66
C CYS A 34 -1.78 -8.44 3.70
N PRO A 35 -1.72 -8.22 2.38
CA PRO A 35 -1.77 -9.31 1.39
C PRO A 35 -0.63 -10.32 1.51
N THR A 36 0.59 -9.85 1.79
CA THR A 36 1.79 -10.70 1.94
C THR A 36 1.62 -11.70 3.06
N SER A 37 1.20 -11.27 4.25
CA SER A 37 1.00 -12.18 5.38
C SER A 37 -0.22 -13.07 5.16
N ASN A 38 -1.34 -12.49 4.70
CA ASN A 38 -2.57 -13.24 4.44
C ASN A 38 -2.35 -14.47 3.54
N LEU A 39 -1.53 -14.31 2.49
CA LEU A 39 -1.16 -15.42 1.61
C LEU A 39 -0.16 -16.37 2.28
N PHE A 40 0.89 -15.83 2.90
CA PHE A 40 1.98 -16.64 3.46
C PHE A 40 1.51 -17.60 4.55
N ILE A 41 0.59 -17.17 5.41
CA ILE A 41 0.05 -18.00 6.51
C ILE A 41 -1.30 -18.65 6.19
N GLY A 42 -1.79 -18.52 4.94
CA GLY A 42 -3.04 -19.15 4.50
C GLY A 42 -4.30 -18.60 5.17
N SER A 43 -4.33 -17.31 5.54
CA SER A 43 -5.49 -16.70 6.21
C SER A 43 -6.69 -16.49 5.27
N GLY A 44 -6.45 -16.29 3.97
CA GLY A 44 -7.49 -16.10 2.96
C GLY A 44 -7.36 -14.80 2.15
N LEU A 45 -8.39 -14.47 1.38
CA LEU A 45 -8.38 -13.37 0.41
C LEU A 45 -9.23 -12.19 0.89
N PHE A 46 -8.60 -11.05 1.15
CA PHE A 46 -9.26 -9.80 1.56
C PHE A 46 -10.31 -9.34 0.54
N ASP A 47 -11.52 -9.00 0.99
CA ASP A 47 -12.59 -8.51 0.12
C ASP A 47 -12.63 -6.98 0.10
N TYR A 48 -11.83 -6.38 -0.77
CA TYR A 48 -11.71 -4.93 -0.90
C TYR A 48 -13.04 -4.29 -1.32
N ASP A 49 -13.66 -4.80 -2.38
CA ASP A 49 -14.88 -4.21 -2.93
C ASP A 49 -16.05 -4.26 -1.93
N ARG A 50 -16.19 -5.34 -1.17
CA ARG A 50 -17.22 -5.43 -0.11
C ARG A 50 -17.02 -4.34 0.94
N LEU A 51 -15.82 -4.24 1.51
CA LEU A 51 -15.53 -3.25 2.56
C LEU A 51 -15.64 -1.82 2.03
N HIS A 52 -15.14 -1.57 0.82
CA HIS A 52 -15.24 -0.27 0.18
C HIS A 52 -16.70 0.15 -0.06
N LYS A 53 -17.58 -0.77 -0.50
CA LYS A 53 -19.02 -0.51 -0.67
C LYS A 53 -19.74 -0.20 0.64
N HIS A 54 -19.30 -0.79 1.75
CA HIS A 54 -19.81 -0.46 3.10
C HIS A 54 -19.27 0.86 3.66
N GLY A 55 -18.40 1.57 2.94
CA GLY A 55 -17.80 2.83 3.41
C GLY A 55 -16.69 2.63 4.45
N VAL A 56 -16.15 1.42 4.59
CA VAL A 56 -15.02 1.14 5.48
C VAL A 56 -13.76 1.82 4.94
N ARG A 57 -13.00 2.46 5.83
CA ARG A 57 -11.67 3.00 5.49
C ARG A 57 -10.69 1.85 5.41
N ILE A 58 -9.89 1.82 4.35
CA ILE A 58 -8.94 0.73 4.07
C ILE A 58 -7.53 1.32 4.01
N ALA A 59 -6.60 0.67 4.73
CA ALA A 59 -5.17 0.89 4.63
C ALA A 59 -4.49 -0.37 4.09
N ALA A 60 -3.24 -0.28 3.67
CA ALA A 60 -2.39 -1.41 3.30
C ALA A 60 -1.13 -1.46 4.18
N ALA A 61 -0.70 -2.67 4.56
CA ALA A 61 0.49 -2.88 5.37
C ALA A 61 1.25 -4.15 4.98
N THR A 62 2.54 -4.17 5.30
CA THR A 62 3.45 -5.31 5.05
C THR A 62 3.21 -6.48 6.00
N ASP A 63 2.88 -6.14 7.26
CA ASP A 63 2.71 -7.09 8.38
C ASP A 63 3.94 -7.99 8.57
N VAL A 64 5.13 -7.39 8.55
CA VAL A 64 6.41 -8.12 8.68
C VAL A 64 6.43 -8.96 9.95
N GLY A 65 6.83 -10.23 9.79
CA GLY A 65 6.67 -11.28 10.80
C GLY A 65 5.73 -12.35 10.27
N GLY A 66 4.51 -11.97 9.91
CA GLY A 66 3.60 -12.80 9.09
C GLY A 66 3.88 -12.66 7.59
N GLY A 67 4.25 -11.45 7.15
CA GLY A 67 4.70 -11.11 5.81
C GLY A 67 6.22 -11.15 5.71
N THR A 68 6.72 -11.36 4.49
CA THR A 68 8.14 -11.68 4.23
C THR A 68 8.94 -10.52 3.61
N SER A 69 8.36 -9.33 3.49
CA SER A 69 9.00 -8.18 2.85
C SER A 69 8.63 -6.85 3.51
N TYR A 70 9.61 -5.95 3.61
CA TYR A 70 9.40 -4.55 4.02
C TYR A 70 8.92 -3.65 2.88
N SER A 71 8.95 -4.13 1.63
CA SER A 71 8.68 -3.30 0.46
C SER A 71 7.18 -3.17 0.20
N MET A 72 6.68 -1.93 0.19
CA MET A 72 5.30 -1.63 -0.22
C MET A 72 5.02 -2.01 -1.68
N LEU A 73 6.03 -1.96 -2.57
CA LEU A 73 5.87 -2.44 -3.96
C LEU A 73 5.53 -3.94 -3.98
N ARG A 74 6.28 -4.75 -3.20
CA ARG A 74 6.01 -6.18 -3.05
C ARG A 74 4.68 -6.45 -2.36
N THR A 75 4.35 -5.70 -1.31
CA THR A 75 3.04 -5.79 -0.64
C THR A 75 1.90 -5.54 -1.63
N MET A 76 1.97 -4.49 -2.43
CA MET A 76 0.88 -4.17 -3.36
C MET A 76 0.86 -5.06 -4.61
N ASP A 77 1.98 -5.69 -5.01
CA ASP A 77 2.00 -6.77 -6.02
C ASP A 77 1.23 -8.00 -5.53
N GLU A 78 1.47 -8.45 -4.29
CA GLU A 78 0.65 -9.50 -3.68
C GLU A 78 -0.81 -9.04 -3.53
N GLY A 79 -1.02 -7.77 -3.20
CA GLY A 79 -2.36 -7.16 -3.16
C GLY A 79 -3.09 -7.25 -4.49
N TYR A 80 -2.39 -7.01 -5.60
CA TYR A 80 -2.93 -7.17 -6.94
C TYR A 80 -3.36 -8.62 -7.20
N LYS A 81 -2.54 -9.60 -6.84
CA LYS A 81 -2.84 -11.04 -7.01
C LYS A 81 -4.03 -11.48 -6.15
N VAL A 82 -4.07 -11.09 -4.87
CA VAL A 82 -5.18 -11.39 -3.95
C VAL A 82 -6.50 -10.90 -4.53
N LEU A 83 -6.53 -9.66 -5.04
CA LEU A 83 -7.75 -9.08 -5.59
C LEU A 83 -8.14 -9.71 -6.93
N GLN A 84 -7.17 -10.05 -7.79
CA GLN A 84 -7.44 -10.79 -9.02
C GLN A 84 -8.07 -12.17 -8.77
N LEU A 85 -7.61 -12.90 -7.75
CA LEU A 85 -8.22 -14.18 -7.34
C LEU A 85 -9.68 -14.04 -6.87
N ARG A 86 -10.10 -12.82 -6.49
CA ARG A 86 -11.50 -12.49 -6.17
C ARG A 86 -12.27 -11.87 -7.35
N GLY A 87 -11.66 -11.76 -8.54
CA GLY A 87 -12.25 -11.04 -9.67
C GLY A 87 -12.33 -9.52 -9.47
N GLN A 88 -11.54 -8.96 -8.54
CA GLN A 88 -11.50 -7.53 -8.22
C GLN A 88 -10.28 -6.88 -8.88
N ARG A 89 -10.45 -5.67 -9.41
CA ARG A 89 -9.39 -4.96 -10.14
C ARG A 89 -8.67 -3.94 -9.25
N LEU A 90 -7.37 -4.15 -9.06
CA LEU A 90 -6.47 -3.15 -8.49
C LEU A 90 -5.65 -2.50 -9.61
N THR A 91 -5.86 -1.21 -9.86
CA THR A 91 -5.09 -0.46 -10.87
C THR A 91 -3.77 0.03 -10.30
N PRO A 92 -2.72 0.24 -11.12
CA PRO A 92 -1.44 0.78 -10.65
C PRO A 92 -1.59 2.10 -9.89
N LEU A 93 -2.42 3.02 -10.41
CA LEU A 93 -2.73 4.28 -9.74
C LEU A 93 -3.37 4.07 -8.36
N ARG A 94 -4.30 3.11 -8.24
CA ARG A 94 -4.94 2.77 -6.96
C ARG A 94 -3.95 2.11 -6.00
N SER A 95 -3.02 1.30 -6.49
CA SER A 95 -1.94 0.74 -5.69
C SER A 95 -1.06 1.85 -5.08
N PHE A 96 -0.61 2.79 -5.92
CA PHE A 96 0.22 3.92 -5.45
C PHE A 96 -0.56 4.87 -4.53
N TYR A 97 -1.86 5.08 -4.77
CA TYR A 97 -2.72 5.79 -3.82
C TYR A 97 -2.71 5.10 -2.45
N HIS A 98 -2.94 3.79 -2.39
CA HIS A 98 -2.92 3.06 -1.12
C HIS A 98 -1.56 3.05 -0.44
N MET A 99 -0.45 3.05 -1.18
CA MET A 99 0.89 3.19 -0.59
C MET A 99 1.19 4.59 -0.04
N THR A 100 0.42 5.61 -0.42
CA THR A 100 0.71 7.03 -0.13
C THR A 100 -0.49 7.72 0.53
N LEU A 101 -1.20 8.60 -0.19
CA LEU A 101 -2.30 9.42 0.33
C LEU A 101 -3.45 8.59 0.91
N GLY A 102 -3.72 7.42 0.36
CA GLY A 102 -4.73 6.49 0.86
C GLY A 102 -4.44 6.03 2.27
N ASN A 103 -3.22 5.57 2.54
CA ASN A 103 -2.77 5.21 3.88
C ASN A 103 -2.75 6.42 4.82
N ALA A 104 -2.26 7.58 4.37
CA ALA A 104 -2.27 8.80 5.17
C ALA A 104 -3.70 9.18 5.62
N ARG A 105 -4.67 9.14 4.70
CA ARG A 105 -6.09 9.37 4.99
C ARG A 105 -6.70 8.34 5.95
N ALA A 106 -6.36 7.06 5.76
CA ALA A 106 -6.83 6.01 6.66
C ALA A 106 -6.34 6.26 8.10
N MET A 107 -5.10 6.73 8.24
CA MET A 107 -4.47 7.08 9.52
C MET A 107 -4.83 8.48 10.04
N SER A 108 -5.59 9.28 9.29
CA SER A 108 -5.91 10.69 9.62
C SER A 108 -4.66 11.58 9.71
N LEU A 109 -3.75 11.40 8.76
CA LEU A 109 -2.45 12.10 8.65
C LEU A 109 -2.28 12.82 7.30
N ASP A 110 -3.33 12.92 6.48
CA ASP A 110 -3.26 13.50 5.14
C ASP A 110 -3.04 15.03 5.10
N ASP A 111 -3.18 15.69 6.25
CA ASP A 111 -2.79 17.09 6.47
C ASP A 111 -1.28 17.26 6.68
N GLN A 112 -0.54 16.17 6.86
CA GLN A 112 0.88 16.16 7.21
C GLN A 112 1.74 15.41 6.19
N ILE A 113 1.26 14.31 5.62
CA ILE A 113 2.02 13.41 4.75
C ILE A 113 1.17 12.80 3.62
N GLY A 114 1.82 12.04 2.73
CA GLY A 114 1.14 11.22 1.71
C GLY A 114 0.87 11.94 0.38
N ALA A 115 1.14 13.24 0.29
CA ALA A 115 1.05 14.02 -0.94
C ALA A 115 2.15 15.10 -1.01
N LEU A 116 2.61 15.41 -2.22
CA LEU A 116 3.48 16.54 -2.51
C LEU A 116 2.65 17.83 -2.53
N LYS A 117 2.46 18.45 -1.37
CA LYS A 117 1.64 19.64 -1.17
C LYS A 117 2.35 20.61 -0.20
N PRO A 118 2.29 21.93 -0.42
CA PRO A 118 2.77 22.89 0.57
C PRO A 118 2.17 22.65 1.96
N GLY A 119 3.01 22.65 2.99
CA GLY A 119 2.63 22.36 4.37
C GLY A 119 2.86 20.92 4.81
N ASN A 120 2.91 19.96 3.89
CA ASN A 120 3.25 18.57 4.22
C ASN A 120 4.75 18.39 4.48
N ALA A 121 5.10 17.41 5.29
CA ALA A 121 6.47 16.96 5.44
C ALA A 121 7.00 16.44 4.09
N ALA A 122 8.26 16.76 3.79
CA ALA A 122 8.95 16.29 2.59
C ALA A 122 9.48 14.86 2.78
N ASP A 123 8.54 13.93 2.97
CA ASP A 123 8.78 12.48 3.03
C ASP A 123 8.58 11.91 1.62
N ILE A 124 9.68 11.59 0.94
CA ILE A 124 9.68 11.31 -0.50
C ILE A 124 10.56 10.09 -0.80
N VAL A 125 10.05 9.19 -1.64
CA VAL A 125 10.84 8.08 -2.19
C VAL A 125 11.08 8.34 -3.66
N VAL A 126 12.36 8.39 -4.07
CA VAL A 126 12.74 8.46 -5.48
C VAL A 126 12.85 7.04 -6.01
N LEU A 127 12.11 6.72 -7.06
CA LEU A 127 12.08 5.39 -7.66
C LEU A 127 12.81 5.36 -9.01
N ASN A 128 13.51 4.27 -9.28
CA ASN A 128 14.17 3.98 -10.55
C ASN A 128 13.46 2.79 -11.24
N SER A 129 12.70 3.08 -12.29
CA SER A 129 11.99 2.08 -13.11
C SER A 129 12.92 1.26 -14.01
N ARG A 130 14.24 1.51 -13.99
CA ARG A 130 15.28 0.76 -14.73
C ARG A 130 16.30 0.09 -13.79
N ALA A 131 15.94 -0.09 -12.52
CA ALA A 131 16.87 -0.53 -11.47
C ALA A 131 17.44 -1.96 -11.63
N THR A 132 16.83 -2.80 -12.47
CA THR A 132 17.33 -4.15 -12.78
C THR A 132 17.40 -4.34 -14.29
N PRO A 133 18.22 -5.28 -14.81
CA PRO A 133 18.28 -5.55 -16.26
C PRO A 133 16.91 -5.87 -16.87
N GLN A 134 16.09 -6.65 -16.17
CA GLN A 134 14.73 -6.97 -16.62
C GLN A 134 13.84 -5.72 -16.68
N MET A 135 13.90 -4.86 -15.66
CA MET A 135 13.11 -3.61 -15.65
C MET A 135 13.59 -2.64 -16.73
N ALA A 136 14.91 -2.50 -16.91
CA ALA A 136 15.49 -1.65 -17.93
C ALA A 136 15.05 -2.05 -19.34
N LEU A 137 15.04 -3.35 -19.64
CA LEU A 137 14.54 -3.90 -20.90
C LEU A 137 13.04 -3.62 -21.09
N ARG A 138 12.22 -3.83 -20.05
CA ARG A 138 10.78 -3.54 -20.16
C ARG A 138 10.50 -2.04 -20.37
N MET A 139 11.29 -1.16 -19.75
CA MET A 139 11.20 0.29 -19.95
C MET A 139 11.65 0.77 -21.34
N GLU A 140 12.09 -0.10 -22.26
CA GLU A 140 12.33 0.28 -23.66
C GLU A 140 11.03 0.51 -24.44
N THR A 141 9.92 -0.09 -24.01
CA THR A 141 8.61 -0.02 -24.70
C THR A 141 7.51 0.65 -23.88
N VAL A 142 7.82 1.12 -22.67
CA VAL A 142 6.85 1.78 -21.79
C VAL A 142 6.71 3.25 -22.16
N GLU A 143 5.52 3.64 -22.60
CA GLU A 143 5.21 5.02 -23.01
C GLU A 143 4.23 5.73 -22.06
N GLN A 144 3.58 4.99 -21.16
CA GLN A 144 2.51 5.50 -20.30
C GLN A 144 2.83 5.32 -18.83
N LEU A 145 2.52 6.34 -18.03
CA LEU A 145 2.70 6.31 -16.57
C LEU A 145 2.04 5.10 -15.91
N SER A 146 0.82 4.73 -16.33
CA SER A 146 0.14 3.55 -15.76
C SER A 146 0.94 2.26 -15.96
N THR A 147 1.62 2.14 -17.10
CA THR A 147 2.43 0.96 -17.42
C THR A 147 3.77 1.00 -16.69
N GLU A 148 4.39 2.17 -16.53
CA GLU A 148 5.57 2.35 -15.70
C GLU A 148 5.31 2.02 -14.22
N LEU A 149 4.21 2.52 -13.66
CA LEU A 149 3.78 2.20 -12.29
C LEU A 149 3.49 0.71 -12.13
N PHE A 150 2.91 0.06 -13.15
CA PHE A 150 2.70 -1.38 -13.13
C PHE A 150 4.00 -2.17 -13.18
N LEU A 151 5.00 -1.70 -13.94
CA LEU A 151 6.33 -2.29 -13.95
C LEU A 151 7.00 -2.16 -12.58
N LEU A 152 6.99 -0.96 -11.99
CA LEU A 152 7.51 -0.72 -10.64
C LEU A 152 6.84 -1.62 -9.60
N LEU A 153 5.51 -1.77 -9.69
CA LEU A 153 4.75 -2.63 -8.79
C LEU A 153 5.15 -4.10 -8.91
N THR A 154 5.17 -4.64 -10.14
CA THR A 154 5.31 -6.08 -10.40
C THR A 154 6.76 -6.58 -10.47
N CYS A 155 7.72 -5.70 -10.76
CA CYS A 155 9.13 -6.06 -10.91
C CYS A 155 10.05 -5.32 -9.93
N GLY A 156 9.55 -4.31 -9.20
CA GLY A 156 10.36 -3.53 -8.27
C GLY A 156 10.64 -4.23 -6.95
N ASP A 157 11.79 -3.91 -6.37
CA ASP A 157 12.18 -4.23 -5.00
C ASP A 157 13.01 -3.08 -4.41
N ASP A 158 13.77 -3.35 -3.35
CA ASP A 158 14.60 -2.37 -2.66
C ASP A 158 15.61 -1.66 -3.58
N ARG A 159 16.05 -2.31 -4.66
CA ARG A 159 16.93 -1.73 -5.68
C ARG A 159 16.23 -0.64 -6.48
N ALA A 160 14.91 -0.70 -6.60
CA ALA A 160 14.12 0.33 -7.27
C ALA A 160 14.04 1.63 -6.45
N VAL A 161 14.38 1.62 -5.17
CA VAL A 161 14.49 2.84 -4.36
C VAL A 161 15.84 3.49 -4.64
N ALA A 162 15.86 4.60 -5.37
CA ALA A 162 17.08 5.35 -5.62
C ALA A 162 17.50 6.20 -4.41
N GLU A 163 16.53 6.85 -3.75
CA GLU A 163 16.75 7.68 -2.57
C GLU A 163 15.47 7.70 -1.70
N THR A 164 15.63 7.98 -0.41
CA THR A 164 14.54 8.24 0.53
C THR A 164 14.84 9.51 1.31
N TYR A 165 13.94 10.48 1.22
CA TYR A 165 13.94 11.70 2.00
C TYR A 165 12.97 11.57 3.15
N VAL A 166 13.39 11.99 4.35
CA VAL A 166 12.52 12.14 5.52
C VAL A 166 12.65 13.56 6.04
N ALA A 167 11.53 14.27 6.14
CA ALA A 167 11.48 15.69 6.46
C ALA A 167 12.48 16.52 5.64
N GLY A 168 12.61 16.20 4.34
CA GLY A 168 13.49 16.88 3.40
C GLY A 168 14.98 16.51 3.49
N ARG A 169 15.36 15.57 4.35
CA ARG A 169 16.76 15.11 4.48
C ARG A 169 16.97 13.79 3.74
N PRO A 170 17.98 13.67 2.86
CA PRO A 170 18.30 12.39 2.22
C PRO A 170 18.84 11.43 3.28
N LEU A 171 18.28 10.22 3.34
CA LEU A 171 18.67 9.21 4.33
C LEU A 171 19.28 7.97 3.71
N LYS A 172 18.94 7.57 2.47
CA LYS A 172 19.51 6.35 1.89
C LYS A 172 20.99 6.56 1.53
N SER A 173 21.31 7.65 0.83
CA SER A 173 22.70 8.01 0.52
C SER A 173 23.54 8.27 1.77
N ALA A 174 22.94 8.84 2.82
CA ALA A 174 23.62 9.10 4.09
C ALA A 174 24.02 7.81 4.85
N LEU A 175 23.39 6.66 4.58
CA LEU A 175 23.79 5.37 5.15
C LEU A 175 24.97 4.72 4.42
N ALA A 176 25.29 5.18 3.21
CA ALA A 176 26.35 4.62 2.37
C ALA A 176 27.69 5.38 2.48
N GLY A 177 27.72 6.51 3.19
CA GLY A 177 28.92 7.29 3.50
C GLY A 177 29.32 7.13 4.95
#